data_AF-A0A967IC17-F1
#
_entry.id   AF-A0A967IC17-F1
#
_cell.length_a   1.000
_cell.length_b   1.000
_cell.length_c   1.000
_cell.angle_alpha   90.00
_cell.angle_beta   90.00
_cell.angle_gamma   90.00
#
_symmetry.space_group_name_H-M   'P 1'
#
loop_
_entity.id
_entity.type
_entity.pdbx_description
1 polymer ?
#
loop_
_entity_poly.entity_id
_entity_poly.type
_entity_poly.pdbx_seq_one_letter_code
_entity_poly.pdbx_strand_id
1 'polypeptide(L)' 'MKCPKCRGRMYAEKYYDFVRAFDAWKCCSCGEMVDPTILANRARRNEVYLG' A
#
# COMPACT_ATOMS: atom_id res chain seq x y z
N MET A 1 1.45 -8.83 -6.12
CA MET A 1 2.33 -8.01 -5.26
C MET A 1 2.75 -8.78 -4.02
N LYS A 2 3.92 -8.48 -3.43
CA LYS A 2 4.36 -9.02 -2.14
C LYS A 2 4.23 -7.94 -1.07
N CYS A 3 3.75 -8.30 0.12
CA CYS A 3 3.59 -7.35 1.21
C CYS A 3 4.95 -6.76 1.62
N PRO A 4 5.12 -5.43 1.66
CA PRO A 4 6.40 -4.82 2.02
C PRO A 4 6.78 -5.06 3.49
N LYS A 5 5.83 -5.40 4.36
CA LYS A 5 6.08 -5.68 5.79
C LYS A 5 6.37 -7.13 6.11
N CYS A 6 5.53 -8.06 5.63
CA CYS A 6 5.65 -9.49 5.99
C CYS A 6 6.05 -10.40 4.82
N ARG A 7 6.22 -9.86 3.61
CA ARG A 7 6.48 -10.62 2.36
C ARG A 7 5.38 -11.64 1.99
N GLY A 8 4.22 -11.57 2.65
CA GLY A 8 3.03 -12.36 2.35
C GLY A 8 2.41 -12.02 0.98
N ARG A 9 1.49 -12.88 0.52
CA ARG A 9 0.72 -12.65 -0.71
C ARG A 9 -0.28 -11.50 -0.48
N MET A 10 -0.50 -10.71 -1.52
CA MET A 10 -1.50 -9.65 -1.53
C MET A 10 -2.49 -9.87 -2.68
N TYR A 11 -3.72 -9.42 -2.48
CA TYR A 11 -4.77 -9.35 -3.51
C TYR A 11 -5.13 -7.90 -3.78
N ALA A 12 -5.57 -7.62 -5.02
CA ALA A 12 -6.12 -6.33 -5.38
C ALA A 12 -7.60 -6.31 -5.01
N GLU A 13 -8.05 -5.21 -4.41
CA GLU A 13 -9.43 -4.97 -4.03
C GLU A 13 -9.78 -3.51 -4.29
N LYS A 14 -11.03 -3.27 -4.72
CA LYS A 14 -11.56 -1.93 -4.90
C LYS A 14 -12.15 -1.45 -3.58
N TYR A 15 -11.65 -0.33 -3.10
CA TYR A 15 -12.11 0.34 -1.90
C TYR A 15 -12.94 1.56 -2.25
N TYR A 16 -13.81 1.93 -1.32
CA TYR A 16 -14.73 3.04 -1.45
C TYR A 16 -14.62 3.89 -0.19
N ASP A 17 -14.37 5.18 -0.38
CA ASP A 17 -14.62 6.19 0.65
C ASP A 17 -15.89 6.99 0.28
N PHE A 18 -16.22 8.01 1.06
CA PHE A 18 -17.44 8.81 0.83
C PHE A 18 -17.44 9.59 -0.50
N VAL A 19 -16.28 9.80 -1.12
CA VAL A 19 -16.10 10.70 -2.27
C VAL A 19 -15.45 10.03 -3.49
N ARG A 20 -14.82 8.86 -3.35
CA ARG A 20 -14.14 8.15 -4.44
C ARG A 20 -14.07 6.64 -4.23
N ALA A 21 -13.89 5.94 -5.35
CA ALA A 21 -13.44 4.57 -5.38
C ALA A 21 -11.97 4.51 -5.82
N PHE A 22 -11.19 3.60 -5.25
CA PHE A 22 -9.79 3.41 -5.60
C PHE A 22 -9.37 1.95 -5.46
N ASP A 23 -8.40 1.51 -6.26
CA ASP A 23 -7.85 0.16 -6.18
C ASP A 23 -6.64 0.15 -5.24
N ALA A 24 -6.59 -0.82 -4.33
CA ALA A 24 -5.46 -1.02 -3.43
C ALA A 24 -5.10 -2.51 -3.28
N TRP A 25 -3.90 -2.77 -2.78
CA TRP A 25 -3.44 -4.12 -2.45
C TRP A 25 -3.57 -4.36 -0.95
N LYS A 26 -4.20 -5.46 -0.56
CA LYS A 26 -4.29 -5.89 0.85
C LYS A 26 -3.61 -7.23 1.07
N CYS A 27 -2.83 -7.33 2.14
CA CYS A 27 -2.12 -8.56 2.48
C CYS A 27 -3.05 -9.57 3.15
N CYS A 28 -3.03 -10.82 2.65
CA CYS A 28 -3.76 -11.94 3.27
C CYS A 28 -3.24 -12.32 4.66
N SER A 29 -1.96 -12.01 4.96
CA SER A 29 -1.29 -12.51 6.17
C SER A 29 -1.27 -11.51 7.31
N CYS A 30 -0.93 -10.24 7.06
CA CYS A 30 -0.79 -9.22 8.11
C CYS A 30 -1.79 -8.07 8.00
N GLY A 31 -2.66 -8.08 6.98
CA GLY A 31 -3.67 -7.04 6.77
C GLY A 31 -3.15 -5.71 6.22
N GLU A 32 -1.84 -5.58 5.94
CA GLU A 32 -1.31 -4.33 5.41
C GLU A 32 -1.91 -3.97 4.05
N MET A 33 -2.35 -2.73 3.94
CA MET A 33 -2.91 -2.13 2.73
C MET A 33 -1.92 -1.13 2.14
N VAL A 34 -1.70 -1.20 0.82
CA VAL A 34 -0.92 -0.22 0.06
C VAL A 34 -1.62 0.12 -1.24
N ASP A 35 -1.66 1.40 -1.56
CA ASP A 35 -2.07 1.94 -2.86
C ASP A 35 -0.89 2.73 -3.47
N PRO A 36 -1.00 3.19 -4.74
CA PRO A 36 0.06 3.98 -5.37
C PRO A 36 0.46 5.24 -4.58
N THR A 37 -0.49 5.91 -3.92
CA THR A 37 -0.24 7.09 -3.09
C THR A 37 0.55 6.74 -1.83
N ILE A 38 0.18 5.68 -1.11
CA ILE A 38 0.90 5.18 0.06
C ILE A 38 2.33 4.80 -0.34
N LEU A 39 2.52 4.11 -1.46
CA LEU A 39 3.86 3.73 -1.94
C LEU A 39 4.69 4.97 -2.30
N ALA A 40 4.11 5.94 -3.03
CA ALA A 40 4.79 7.18 -3.36
C ALA A 40 5.17 7.98 -2.10
N ASN A 41 4.28 8.07 -1.11
CA ASN A 41 4.54 8.75 0.15
C ASN A 41 5.68 8.08 0.94
N ARG A 42 5.74 6.74 0.94
CA ARG A 42 6.81 5.98 1.60
C ARG A 42 8.15 6.14 0.89
N ALA A 43 8.16 6.12 -0.45
CA ALA A 43 9.37 6.35 -1.25
C ALA A 43 9.95 7.74 -0.95
N ARG A 44 9.13 8.80 -1.04
CA ARG A 44 9.56 10.16 -0.70
C ARG A 44 10.05 10.28 0.74
N ARG A 45 9.40 9.62 1.71
CA ARG A 45 9.86 9.65 3.10
C ARG A 45 11.23 9.00 3.27
N ASN A 46 11.50 7.89 2.58
CA ASN A 46 12.82 7.26 2.63
C ASN A 46 13.91 8.11 1.96
N GLU A 47 13.58 8.85 0.90
CA GLU A 47 14.51 9.79 0.25
C GLU A 47 14.92 10.94 1.19
N VAL A 48 14.00 11.43 2.03
CA VAL A 48 14.28 12.52 2.99
C VAL A 48 15.30 12.11 4.08
N TYR A 49 15.47 10.82 4.37
CA TYR A 49 16.45 10.34 5.36
C TYR A 49 17.86 10.07 4.81
N LEU A 50 18.08 10.19 3.50
CA LEU A 50 19.40 10.07 2.87
C LEU A 50 20.02 11.43 2.53
N GLY A 51 19.47 12.51 3.09
CA GLY A 51 20.01 13.87 3.04
C GLY A 51 20.81 14.22 4.29
#